data_AF-A0A7S9KYJ0-F1
#
_entry.id   AF-A0A7S9KYJ0-F1
#
_cell.length_a   1.000
_cell.length_b   1.000
_cell.length_c   1.000
_cell.angle_alpha   90.00
_cell.angle_beta   90.00
_cell.angle_gamma   90.00
#
_symmetry.space_group_name_H-M   'P 1'
#
loop_
_entity.id
_entity.type
_entity.pdbx_description
1 polymer ?
#
loop_
_entity_poly.entity_id
_entity_poly.type
_entity_poly.pdbx_seq_one_letter_code
_entity_poly.pdbx_strand_id
1 'polypeptide(L)'
;MIVTEIQLFQILKAKLGEKEAEQLVAFVKEEVKTEFDNKREILATKDDIANTNQALANTKANIIKWMFIFSVGQIAVSVGVIAMFIDK
;
A
#
# COMPACT_ATOMS: atom_id res chain seq x y z
N MET A 1 -1.97 -18.40 25.95
CA MET A 1 -0.61 -18.72 26.40
C MET A 1 0.23 -18.94 25.15
N ILE A 2 1.22 -18.11 24.88
CA ILE A 2 2.05 -18.23 23.66
C ILE A 2 3.16 -19.25 23.99
N VAL A 3 3.17 -20.38 23.29
CA VAL A 3 4.22 -21.39 23.44
C VAL A 3 5.44 -20.91 22.65
N THR A 4 6.57 -20.75 23.34
CA THR A 4 7.84 -20.37 22.69
C THR A 4 8.45 -21.55 21.95
N GLU A 5 9.29 -21.28 20.95
CA GLU A 5 9.94 -22.30 20.10
C GLU A 5 10.67 -23.39 20.92
N ILE A 6 11.31 -22.97 22.02
CA ILE A 6 12.01 -23.87 22.96
C ILE A 6 11.03 -24.75 23.74
N GLN A 7 9.89 -24.21 24.15
CA GLN A 7 8.86 -24.99 24.86
C GLN A 7 8.20 -26.02 23.92
N LEU A 8 7.97 -25.64 22.66
CA LEU A 8 7.46 -26.55 21.64
C LEU A 8 8.44 -27.70 21.40
N PHE A 9 9.74 -27.40 21.26
CA PHE A 9 10.80 -28.41 21.16
C PHE A 9 10.83 -29.36 22.35
N GLN A 10 10.76 -28.85 23.58
CA GLN A 10 10.79 -29.69 24.78
C GLN A 10 9.60 -30.66 24.87
N ILE A 11 8.40 -30.18 24.51
CA ILE A 11 7.18 -31.00 24.49
C ILE A 11 7.28 -32.11 23.43
N LEU A 12 7.79 -31.76 22.24
CA LEU A 12 7.95 -32.72 21.14
C LEU A 12 9.08 -33.72 21.44
N LYS A 13 10.20 -33.28 22.00
CA LYS A 13 11.34 -34.14 22.39
C LYS A 13 10.92 -35.21 23.38
N ALA A 14 10.06 -34.87 24.34
CA ALA A 14 9.55 -35.81 25.33
C ALA A 14 8.64 -36.91 24.76
N LYS A 15 8.08 -36.72 23.55
CA LYS A 15 7.11 -37.65 22.93
C LYS A 15 7.63 -38.35 21.68
N LEU A 16 8.53 -37.71 20.92
CA LEU A 16 8.90 -38.12 19.57
C LEU A 16 10.39 -38.43 19.42
N GLY A 17 11.24 -38.00 20.35
CA GLY A 17 12.69 -38.05 20.18
C GLY A 17 13.26 -36.70 19.73
N GLU A 18 14.57 -36.54 19.87
CA GLU A 18 15.26 -35.27 19.65
C GLU A 18 15.28 -34.84 18.19
N LYS A 19 15.48 -35.78 17.26
CA LYS A 19 15.55 -35.51 15.82
C LYS A 19 14.19 -35.13 15.24
N GLU A 20 13.14 -35.89 15.58
CA GLU A 20 11.78 -35.64 15.10
C GLU A 20 11.22 -34.31 15.65
N ALA A 21 11.55 -33.99 16.91
CA ALA A 21 11.16 -32.73 17.52
C ALA A 21 11.80 -31.52 16.83
N GLU A 22 13.09 -31.60 16.50
CA GLU A 22 13.81 -30.53 15.80
C GLU A 22 13.22 -30.28 14.40
N GLN A 23 12.95 -31.34 13.65
CA GLN A 23 12.33 -31.23 12.32
C GLN A 23 10.94 -30.59 12.36
N LEU A 24 10.10 -30.98 13.32
CA LEU A 24 8.75 -30.41 13.45
C LEU A 24 8.77 -28.96 13.90
N VAL A 25 9.67 -28.57 14.79
CA VAL A 25 9.82 -27.17 15.21
C VAL A 25 10.30 -26.31 14.04
N ALA A 26 11.27 -26.79 13.27
CA ALA A 26 11.76 -26.11 12.07
C ALA A 26 10.64 -25.93 11.03
N PHE A 27 9.88 -26.99 10.75
CA PHE A 27 8.74 -26.95 9.83
C PHE A 27 7.66 -25.95 10.29
N VAL A 28 7.27 -26.00 11.56
CA VAL A 28 6.28 -25.07 12.11
C VAL A 28 6.78 -23.63 12.04
N LYS A 29 8.07 -23.38 12.30
CA LYS A 29 8.67 -22.04 12.19
C LYS A 29 8.61 -21.52 10.75
N GLU A 30 8.92 -22.38 9.79
CA GLU A 30 8.92 -22.05 8.37
C GLU A 30 7.50 -21.77 7.85
N GLU A 31 6.53 -22.62 8.19
CA GLU A 31 5.11 -22.42 7.87
C GLU A 31 4.55 -21.15 8.50
N VAL A 32 4.83 -20.89 9.79
CA VAL A 32 4.38 -19.66 10.47
C VAL A 32 5.01 -18.42 9.83
N LYS A 33 6.29 -18.49 9.45
CA LYS A 33 6.96 -17.39 8.74
C LYS A 33 6.33 -17.14 7.37
N THR A 34 6.04 -18.21 6.63
CA THR A 34 5.43 -18.16 5.30
C THR A 34 4.01 -17.60 5.36
N GLU A 35 3.19 -18.08 6.30
CA GLU A 35 1.85 -17.54 6.56
C GLU A 35 1.88 -16.07 7.01
N PHE A 36 2.88 -15.68 7.79
CA PHE A 36 3.05 -14.28 8.21
C PHE A 36 3.46 -13.39 7.05
N ASP A 37 4.39 -13.83 6.20
CA ASP A 37 4.83 -13.09 5.02
C ASP A 37 3.69 -12.98 3.98
N ASN A 38 2.94 -14.07 3.73
CA ASN A 38 1.73 -14.05 2.89
C ASN A 38 0.65 -13.10 3.43
N LYS A 39 0.43 -13.07 4.76
CA LYS A 39 -0.51 -12.12 5.37
C LYS A 39 0.00 -10.69 5.35
N ARG A 40 1.31 -10.44 5.42
CA ARG A 40 1.90 -9.10 5.25
C ARG A 40 1.67 -8.55 3.85
N GLU A 41 1.66 -9.41 2.83
CA GLU A 41 1.37 -9.00 1.45
C GLU A 41 -0.11 -8.59 1.26
N ILE A 42 -1.03 -9.21 2.00
CA ILE A 42 -2.48 -8.91 1.97
C ILE A 42 -2.84 -7.68 2.82
N LEU A 43 -2.06 -7.39 3.87
CA LEU A 43 -2.24 -6.21 4.70
C LEU A 43 -1.62 -5.01 3.98
N ALA A 44 -2.43 -4.28 3.21
CA ALA A 44 -2.10 -2.99 2.60
C ALA A 44 -1.14 -2.23 3.52
N THR A 45 0.14 -2.22 3.16
CA THR A 45 1.17 -1.71 4.04
C THR A 45 0.89 -0.22 4.22
N LYS A 46 1.24 0.38 5.35
CA LYS A 46 1.07 1.84 5.55
C LYS A 46 1.64 2.65 4.38
N ASP A 47 2.62 2.08 3.68
CA ASP A 47 3.23 2.59 2.47
C ASP A 47 2.28 2.60 1.25
N ASP A 48 1.40 1.61 1.06
CA ASP A 48 0.39 1.63 -0.01
C ASP A 48 -0.65 2.72 0.22
N ILE A 49 -1.05 2.91 1.47
CA ILE A 49 -1.95 4.00 1.87
C ILE A 49 -1.26 5.36 1.67
N ALA A 50 0.03 5.47 1.98
CA ALA A 50 0.80 6.68 1.73
C ALA A 50 0.94 6.99 0.23
N ASN A 51 1.26 5.98 -0.57
CA ASN A 51 1.42 6.08 -2.03
C ASN A 51 0.10 6.47 -2.71
N THR A 52 -1.01 5.85 -2.31
CA THR A 52 -2.35 6.18 -2.84
C THR A 52 -2.78 7.61 -2.47
N ASN A 53 -2.51 8.05 -1.24
CA ASN A 53 -2.77 9.44 -0.82
C ASN A 53 -1.91 10.44 -1.59
N GLN A 54 -0.63 10.13 -1.84
CA GLN A 54 0.27 10.97 -2.62
C GLN A 54 -0.17 11.07 -4.09
N ALA A 55 -0.54 9.96 -4.71
CA ALA A 55 -1.08 9.92 -6.08
C ALA A 55 -2.39 10.74 -6.19
N LEU A 56 -3.25 10.66 -5.18
CA LEU A 56 -4.48 11.45 -5.11
C LEU A 56 -4.19 12.95 -4.98
N ALA A 57 -3.25 13.33 -4.10
CA ALA A 57 -2.84 14.72 -3.93
C ALA A 57 -2.25 15.31 -5.23
N ASN A 58 -1.38 14.55 -5.91
CA ASN A 58 -0.80 14.96 -7.19
C ASN A 58 -1.88 15.10 -8.28
N THR A 59 -2.82 14.16 -8.37
CA THR A 59 -3.94 14.23 -9.32
C THR A 59 -4.79 15.47 -9.07
N LYS A 60 -5.16 15.74 -7.82
CA LYS A 60 -5.89 16.96 -7.44
C LYS A 60 -5.14 18.23 -7.82
N ALA A 61 -3.83 18.30 -7.53
CA ALA A 61 -3.00 19.44 -7.88
C ALA A 61 -2.93 19.66 -9.41
N ASN A 62 -2.80 18.59 -10.19
CA ASN A 62 -2.78 18.67 -11.65
C ASN A 62 -4.13 19.15 -12.21
N ILE A 63 -5.25 18.65 -11.69
CA ILE A 63 -6.59 19.10 -12.09
C ILE A 63 -6.76 20.60 -11.81
N ILE A 64 -6.35 21.07 -10.62
CA ILE A 64 -6.42 22.49 -10.26
C ILE A 64 -5.57 23.34 -11.21
N LYS A 65 -4.33 22.93 -11.51
CA LYS A 65 -3.46 23.65 -12.46
C LYS A 65 -4.10 23.75 -13.85
N TRP A 66 -4.64 22.64 -14.36
CA TRP A 66 -5.32 22.62 -15.66
C TRP A 66 -6.57 23.50 -15.67
N MET A 67 -7.32 23.56 -14.56
CA MET A 67 -8.48 24.43 -14.43
C MET A 67 -8.11 25.90 -14.57
N PHE A 68 -6.97 26.34 -14.02
CA PHE A 68 -6.51 27.73 -14.18
C PHE A 68 -6.08 28.05 -15.61
N ILE A 69 -5.28 27.18 -16.25
CA ILE A 69 -4.86 27.35 -17.65
C ILE A 69 -6.09 27.44 -18.57
N PHE A 70 -7.03 26.52 -18.37
CA PHE A 70 -8.27 26.51 -19.12
C PHE A 70 -9.11 27.77 -18.88
N SER A 71 -9.24 28.20 -17.62
CA SER A 71 -10.02 29.39 -17.26
C SER A 71 -9.47 30.66 -17.89
N VAL A 72 -8.13 30.84 -17.89
CA VAL A 72 -7.50 31.99 -18.56
C VAL A 72 -7.72 31.92 -20.07
N GLY A 73 -7.64 30.72 -20.67
CA GLY A 73 -7.96 30.53 -22.08
C GLY A 73 -9.41 30.92 -22.42
N GLN A 74 -10.38 30.51 -21.61
CA GLN A 74 -11.79 30.89 -21.80
C GLN A 74 -11.98 32.42 -21.70
N ILE A 75 -11.37 33.07 -20.70
CA ILE A 75 -11.44 34.54 -20.56
C ILE A 75 -10.87 35.23 -21.80
N ALA A 76 -9.71 34.81 -22.29
CA ALA A 76 -9.10 35.38 -23.49
C ALA A 76 -10.00 35.24 -24.73
N VAL A 77 -10.62 34.08 -24.91
CA VAL A 77 -11.58 33.85 -26.00
C VAL A 77 -12.81 34.74 -25.84
N SER A 78 -13.42 34.79 -24.64
CA SER A 78 -14.60 35.63 -24.40
C SER A 78 -14.31 37.11 -24.65
N VAL A 79 -13.17 37.62 -24.19
CA VAL A 79 -12.74 39.01 -24.44
C VAL A 79 -12.51 39.26 -25.93
N GLY A 80 -11.84 38.33 -26.62
CA GLY A 80 -11.60 38.44 -28.06
C GLY A 80 -12.89 38.49 -28.87
N VAL A 81 -13.88 37.67 -28.51
CA VAL A 81 -15.21 37.69 -29.12
C VAL A 81 -15.90 39.03 -28.90
N ILE A 82 -15.94 39.53 -27.65
CA ILE A 82 -16.58 40.81 -27.33
C ILE A 82 -15.91 41.97 -28.08
N ALA A 83 -14.57 42.02 -28.12
CA ALA A 83 -13.83 43.05 -28.85
C ALA A 83 -14.16 43.05 -30.35
N MET A 84 -14.27 41.87 -30.97
CA MET A 84 -14.63 41.72 -32.38
C MET A 84 -16.04 42.27 -32.70
N PHE A 85 -16.97 42.26 -31.75
CA PHE A 85 -18.30 42.82 -31.91
C PHE A 85 -18.36 44.34 -31.65
N ILE A 86 -17.39 44.92 -30.93
CA ILE A 86 -17.30 46.36 -30.66
C ILE A 86 -16.59 47.10 -31.79
N ASP A 87 -15.57 46.48 -32.42
CA ASP A 87 -14.83 47.04 -33.55
C ASP A 87 -15.57 46.96 -34.90
N LYS A 88 -16.88 46.68 -34.87
CA LYS A 88 -17.75 46.53 -36.05
C LYS A 88 -18.86 47.57 -36.06
#